data_AF-A0A1H0BCD6-F1
#
_entry.id   AF-A0A1H0BCD6-F1
#
_cell.length_a   1.000
_cell.length_b   1.000
_cell.length_c   1.000
_cell.angle_alpha   90.00
_cell.angle_beta   90.00
_cell.angle_gamma   90.00
#
_symmetry.space_group_name_H-M   'P 1'
#
loop_
_entity.id
_entity.type
_entity.pdbx_description
1 polymer ?
#
loop_
_entity_poly.entity_id
_entity_poly.type
_entity_poly.pdbx_seq_one_letter_code
_entity_poly.pdbx_strand_id
1 'polypeptide(L)'
;MRVTPVLLALALAGCSAKPPQLSESAQASLNAPMPTSEKQRVWECAGTSNVVEGHTFVLKLQGRPADSDGEIWATLERAKRLGCTQAEMDAPDMGHWSSPFVVPRPR
;
A
#
# COMPACT_ATOMS: atom_id res chain seq x y z
N MET A 1 41.16 -15.27 4.27
CA MET A 1 40.07 -14.41 3.76
C MET A 1 38.85 -14.60 4.65
N ARG A 2 38.56 -13.65 5.53
CA ARG A 2 37.38 -13.68 6.42
C ARG A 2 36.31 -12.81 5.78
N VAL A 3 35.38 -13.44 5.07
CA VAL A 3 34.22 -12.74 4.49
C VAL A 3 33.27 -12.47 5.64
N THR A 4 33.14 -11.20 6.02
CA THR A 4 32.26 -10.71 7.08
C THR A 4 30.81 -11.10 6.81
N PRO A 5 30.13 -11.84 7.72
CA PRO A 5 28.74 -12.29 7.53
C PRO A 5 27.71 -11.16 7.51
N VAL A 6 28.12 -9.93 7.85
CA VAL A 6 27.24 -8.75 7.91
C VAL A 6 26.75 -8.33 6.52
N LEU A 7 27.55 -8.53 5.46
CA LEU A 7 27.17 -8.12 4.10
C LEU A 7 26.10 -9.03 3.46
N LEU A 8 25.99 -10.30 3.89
CA LEU A 8 24.94 -11.20 3.39
C LEU A 8 23.55 -10.85 3.95
N ALA A 9 23.48 -10.29 5.15
CA ALA A 9 22.21 -9.93 5.79
C ALA A 9 21.53 -8.73 5.09
N LEU A 10 22.30 -7.78 4.55
CA LEU A 10 21.78 -6.64 3.79
C LEU A 10 21.19 -7.04 2.43
N ALA A 11 21.67 -8.12 1.81
CA ALA A 11 21.13 -8.62 0.55
C ALA A 11 19.73 -9.25 0.74
N LEU A 12 19.44 -9.83 1.91
CA LEU A 12 18.15 -10.45 2.21
C LEU A 12 17.08 -9.45 2.68
N ALA A 13 17.49 -8.29 3.22
CA ALA A 13 16.57 -7.21 3.60
C ALA A 13 16.04 -6.41 2.38
N GLY A 14 16.68 -6.53 1.22
CA GLY A 14 16.26 -5.89 -0.04
C GLY A 14 15.07 -6.58 -0.73
N CYS A 15 14.71 -7.78 -0.29
CA CYS A 15 13.54 -8.50 -0.75
C CYS A 15 12.36 -8.24 0.20
N SER A 16 11.84 -7.01 0.21
CA SER A 16 10.39 -6.81 0.37
C SER A 16 9.71 -7.32 -0.91
N ALA A 17 9.95 -8.60 -1.22
CA ALA A 17 9.57 -9.25 -2.45
C ALA A 17 8.05 -9.21 -2.50
N LYS A 18 7.53 -8.63 -3.59
CA LYS A 18 6.12 -8.72 -3.97
C LYS A 18 5.54 -10.06 -3.48
N PRO A 19 4.39 -10.07 -2.79
CA PRO A 19 3.72 -11.30 -2.38
C PRO A 19 3.66 -12.27 -3.57
N PRO A 20 3.89 -13.57 -3.37
CA PRO A 20 4.00 -14.53 -4.46
C PRO A 20 2.77 -14.53 -5.38
N GLN A 21 1.63 -14.11 -4.84
CA GLN A 21 0.41 -13.89 -5.61
C GLN A 21 -0.33 -12.65 -5.06
N LEU A 22 -0.68 -11.73 -5.97
CA LEU A 22 -1.63 -10.65 -5.68
C LEU A 22 -3.02 -11.12 -6.08
N SER A 23 -4.04 -10.75 -5.31
CA SER A 23 -5.43 -10.83 -5.76
C SER A 23 -5.65 -10.01 -7.04
N GLU A 24 -6.75 -10.27 -7.73
CA GLU A 24 -7.16 -9.47 -8.89
C GLU A 24 -7.35 -8.00 -8.51
N SER A 25 -7.95 -7.72 -7.35
CA SER A 25 -8.15 -6.37 -6.82
C SER A 25 -6.83 -5.67 -6.45
N ALA A 26 -5.90 -6.35 -5.77
CA ALA A 26 -4.59 -5.80 -5.44
C ALA A 26 -3.81 -5.47 -6.72
N GLN A 27 -3.84 -6.36 -7.70
CA GLN A 27 -3.16 -6.17 -8.98
C GLN A 27 -3.81 -5.05 -9.81
N ALA A 28 -5.14 -4.92 -9.79
CA ALA A 28 -5.87 -3.84 -10.45
C ALA A 28 -5.56 -2.47 -9.81
N SER A 29 -5.58 -2.38 -8.49
CA SER A 29 -5.21 -1.17 -7.74
C SER A 29 -3.77 -0.74 -8.04
N LEU A 30 -2.83 -1.69 -8.04
CA LEU A 30 -1.43 -1.42 -8.36
C LEU A 30 -1.22 -0.90 -9.80
N ASN A 31 -2.02 -1.38 -10.74
CA ASN A 31 -1.94 -1.03 -12.16
C ASN A 31 -2.85 0.15 -12.56
N ALA A 32 -3.67 0.67 -11.65
CA ALA A 32 -4.57 1.76 -11.96
C ALA A 32 -3.78 3.00 -12.44
N PRO A 33 -4.32 3.78 -13.39
CA PRO A 33 -3.62 4.93 -13.95
C PRO A 33 -3.08 5.89 -12.88
N MET A 34 -1.86 6.37 -13.09
CA MET A 34 -1.25 7.38 -12.21
C MET A 34 -2.08 8.68 -12.25
N PRO A 35 -2.14 9.44 -11.15
CA PRO A 35 -2.80 10.74 -11.11
C PRO A 35 -2.26 11.69 -12.18
N THR A 36 -3.16 12.47 -12.77
CA THR A 36 -2.84 13.55 -13.71
C THR A 36 -2.70 14.91 -13.02
N SER A 37 -3.13 15.01 -11.75
CA SER A 37 -3.02 16.24 -10.95
C SER A 37 -2.54 15.97 -9.54
N GLU A 38 -1.93 16.99 -8.92
CA GLU A 38 -1.45 16.92 -7.54
C GLU A 38 -2.59 16.71 -6.55
N LYS A 39 -3.76 17.32 -6.81
CA LYS A 39 -4.96 17.10 -5.99
C LYS A 39 -5.41 15.65 -6.02
N GLN A 40 -5.37 15.02 -7.19
CA GLN A 40 -5.72 13.62 -7.35
C GLN A 40 -4.69 12.71 -6.67
N ARG A 41 -3.40 13.05 -6.73
CA ARG A 41 -2.34 12.33 -6.00
C ARG A 41 -2.58 12.36 -4.49
N VAL A 42 -2.76 13.55 -3.92
CA VAL A 42 -3.02 13.71 -2.47
C VAL A 42 -4.33 13.02 -2.07
N TRP A 43 -5.34 13.06 -2.93
CA TRP A 43 -6.60 12.33 -2.74
C TRP A 43 -6.42 10.82 -2.65
N GLU A 44 -5.56 10.24 -3.49
CA GLU A 44 -5.24 8.81 -3.41
C GLU A 44 -4.37 8.45 -2.21
N CYS A 45 -3.51 9.36 -1.74
CA CYS A 45 -2.66 9.13 -0.56
C CYS A 45 -3.46 9.12 0.75
N ALA A 46 -4.47 9.99 0.87
CA ALA A 46 -5.22 10.19 2.11
C ALA A 46 -5.85 8.90 2.66
N GLY A 47 -5.76 8.72 3.97
CA GLY A 47 -6.34 7.59 4.70
C GLY A 47 -5.61 6.25 4.51
N THR A 48 -4.50 6.22 3.76
CA THR A 48 -3.77 4.98 3.46
C THR A 48 -3.31 4.25 4.73
N SER A 49 -2.80 4.97 5.74
CA SER A 49 -2.34 4.34 6.99
C SER A 49 -3.49 3.61 7.70
N ASN A 50 -4.65 4.27 7.81
CA ASN A 50 -5.85 3.69 8.44
C ASN A 50 -6.35 2.45 7.68
N VAL A 51 -6.28 2.46 6.35
CA VAL A 51 -6.69 1.33 5.51
C VAL A 51 -5.76 0.14 5.71
N VAL A 52 -4.45 0.37 5.74
CA VAL A 52 -3.46 -0.68 6.00
C VAL A 52 -3.65 -1.28 7.40
N GLU A 53 -3.86 -0.45 8.42
CA GLU A 53 -4.13 -0.90 9.78
C GLU A 53 -5.46 -1.68 9.87
N GLY A 54 -6.52 -1.16 9.25
CA GLY A 54 -7.83 -1.81 9.21
C GLY A 54 -7.79 -3.16 8.49
N HIS A 55 -7.09 -3.25 7.36
CA HIS A 55 -6.90 -4.49 6.63
C HIS A 55 -6.11 -5.52 7.46
N THR A 56 -5.03 -5.08 8.11
CA THR A 56 -4.25 -5.92 9.04
C THR A 56 -5.12 -6.46 10.17
N PHE A 57 -5.97 -5.61 10.74
CA PHE A 57 -6.90 -6.00 11.80
C PHE A 57 -7.91 -7.05 11.33
N VAL A 58 -8.52 -6.84 10.15
CA VAL A 58 -9.48 -7.79 9.57
C VAL A 58 -8.84 -9.15 9.29
N LEU A 59 -7.65 -9.18 8.68
CA LEU A 59 -6.95 -10.44 8.41
C LEU A 59 -6.62 -11.21 9.68
N LYS A 60 -6.24 -10.49 10.74
CA LYS A 60 -6.03 -11.09 12.07
C LYS A 60 -7.30 -11.73 12.62
N LEU A 61 -8.46 -11.08 12.49
CA LEU A 61 -9.74 -11.67 12.91
C LEU A 61 -10.11 -12.92 12.11
N GLN A 62 -9.69 -13.00 10.85
CA GLN A 62 -9.90 -14.15 9.97
C GLN A 62 -8.89 -15.29 10.20
N GLY A 63 -7.91 -15.11 11.10
CA GLY A 63 -6.84 -16.09 11.31
C GLY A 63 -5.90 -16.22 10.10
N ARG A 64 -5.84 -15.19 9.25
CA ARG A 64 -5.00 -15.18 8.04
C ARG A 64 -3.66 -14.48 8.30
N PRO A 65 -2.61 -14.82 7.53
CA PRO A 65 -1.35 -14.08 7.55
C PRO A 65 -1.57 -12.59 7.29
N ALA A 66 -0.69 -11.75 7.86
CA ALA A 66 -0.64 -10.34 7.49
C ALA A 66 -0.36 -10.23 5.98
N ASP A 67 -1.23 -9.51 5.28
CA ASP A 67 -1.20 -9.35 3.83
C ASP A 67 -1.46 -10.63 3.01
N SER A 68 -2.30 -11.54 3.52
CA SER A 68 -2.86 -12.59 2.69
C SER A 68 -3.58 -11.96 1.49
N ASP A 69 -3.18 -12.34 0.28
CA ASP A 69 -3.66 -11.81 -1.00
C ASP A 69 -3.01 -10.49 -1.48
N GLY A 70 -2.08 -9.91 -0.71
CA GLY A 70 -1.17 -8.85 -1.19
C GLY A 70 -1.74 -7.44 -1.30
N GLU A 71 -2.92 -7.19 -0.74
CA GLU A 71 -3.61 -5.89 -0.75
C GLU A 71 -2.85 -4.81 0.03
N ILE A 72 -2.28 -5.14 1.18
CA ILE A 72 -1.48 -4.21 1.98
C ILE A 72 -0.20 -3.86 1.21
N TRP A 73 0.50 -4.85 0.67
CA TRP A 73 1.70 -4.58 -0.14
C TRP A 73 1.36 -3.75 -1.38
N ALA A 74 0.28 -4.07 -2.10
CA ALA A 74 -0.11 -3.32 -3.29
C ALA A 74 -0.48 -1.87 -2.96
N THR A 75 -1.17 -1.66 -1.84
CA THR A 75 -1.52 -0.32 -1.34
C THR A 75 -0.28 0.49 -0.99
N LEU A 76 0.66 -0.10 -0.23
CA LEU A 76 1.90 0.56 0.17
C LEU A 76 2.83 0.82 -1.03
N GLU A 77 2.95 -0.13 -1.95
CA GLU A 77 3.74 0.02 -3.17
C GLU A 77 3.14 1.10 -4.08
N ARG A 78 1.80 1.19 -4.18
CA ARG A 78 1.15 2.29 -4.90
C ARG A 78 1.44 3.63 -4.22
N ALA A 79 1.26 3.75 -2.90
CA ALA A 79 1.56 4.97 -2.16
C ALA A 79 3.02 5.42 -2.36
N LYS A 80 3.96 4.46 -2.37
CA LYS A 80 5.36 4.72 -2.72
C LYS A 80 5.55 5.24 -4.14
N ARG A 81 4.90 4.63 -5.14
CA ARG A 81 4.94 5.10 -6.55
C ARG A 81 4.33 6.49 -6.73
N LEU A 82 3.34 6.83 -5.91
CA LEU A 82 2.72 8.15 -5.84
C LEU A 82 3.57 9.18 -5.07
N GLY A 83 4.64 8.76 -4.39
CA GLY A 83 5.43 9.65 -3.55
C GLY A 83 4.64 10.19 -2.35
N CYS A 84 3.68 9.43 -1.83
CA CYS A 84 2.91 9.83 -0.65
C CYS A 84 3.83 10.05 0.55
N THR A 85 3.65 11.16 1.24
CA THR A 85 4.32 11.40 2.53
C THR A 85 3.53 10.72 3.66
N GLN A 86 4.19 10.47 4.79
CA GLN A 86 3.50 9.91 5.96
C GLN A 86 2.34 10.80 6.42
N ALA A 87 2.52 12.12 6.41
CA ALA A 87 1.47 13.07 6.77
C ALA A 87 0.26 13.01 5.83
N GLU A 88 0.48 12.75 4.54
CA GLU A 88 -0.62 12.55 3.59
C GLU A 88 -1.33 11.22 3.85
N MET A 89 -0.60 10.15 4.14
CA MET A 89 -1.19 8.83 4.43
C MET A 89 -1.99 8.81 5.74
N ASP A 90 -1.57 9.59 6.73
CA ASP A 90 -2.22 9.74 8.03
C ASP A 90 -3.40 10.73 8.00
N ALA A 91 -3.53 11.52 6.94
CA ALA A 91 -4.66 12.43 6.78
C ALA A 91 -5.99 11.65 6.71
N PRO A 92 -7.12 12.23 7.16
CA PRO A 92 -8.43 11.59 7.03
C PRO A 92 -8.73 11.21 5.58
N ASP A 93 -9.35 10.04 5.38
CA ASP A 93 -9.81 9.63 4.05
C ASP A 93 -10.71 10.71 3.44
N MET A 94 -10.40 11.11 2.22
CA MET A 94 -11.18 12.07 1.46
C MET A 94 -12.26 11.38 0.61
N GLY A 95 -12.81 10.26 1.10
CA GLY A 95 -13.81 9.46 0.40
C GLY A 95 -13.24 8.53 -0.67
N HIS A 96 -11.92 8.34 -0.73
CA HIS A 96 -11.24 7.41 -1.62
C HIS A 96 -11.46 5.96 -1.17
N TRP A 97 -11.48 5.70 0.13
CA TRP A 97 -11.59 4.34 0.66
C TRP A 97 -13.01 3.97 1.10
N SER A 98 -13.98 4.83 0.80
CA SER A 98 -15.38 4.65 1.14
C SER A 98 -16.12 3.81 0.08
N SER A 99 -17.09 3.00 0.50
CA SER A 99 -18.00 2.27 -0.38
C SER A 99 -19.46 2.66 -0.10
N PRO A 100 -20.15 3.39 -1.01
CA PRO A 100 -19.62 3.94 -2.26
C PRO A 100 -18.62 5.09 -2.02
N PHE A 101 -17.84 5.47 -3.04
CA PHE A 101 -16.98 6.65 -2.96
C PHE A 101 -17.83 7.88 -2.61
N VAL A 102 -17.53 8.52 -1.48
CA VAL A 102 -18.30 9.67 -1.00
C VAL A 102 -17.90 10.95 -1.73
N VAL A 103 -16.66 10.99 -2.24
CA VAL A 103 -16.12 12.13 -2.98
C VAL A 103 -15.66 11.64 -4.36
N PRO A 104 -16.09 12.30 -5.45
CA PRO A 104 -15.57 11.99 -6.78
C PRO A 104 -14.05 12.19 -6.83
N ARG A 105 -13.34 11.28 -7.52
CA ARG A 105 -11.91 11.43 -7.80
C ARG A 105 -11.66 12.79 -8.46
N PRO A 106 -10.83 13.67 -7.87
CA PRO A 106 -10.51 14.96 -8.45
C PRO A 106 -9.89 14.81 -9.85
N ARG A 107 -10.18 15.76 -10.74
CA ARG A 107 -9.55 15.85 -12.07
C ARG A 107 -8.15 16.46 -11.98
#